data_AF-S7RCA5-F1
#
_entry.id   AF-S7RCA5-F1
#
_cell.length_a   1.000
_cell.length_b   1.000
_cell.length_c   1.000
_cell.angle_alpha   90.00
_cell.angle_beta   90.00
_cell.angle_gamma   90.00
#
_symmetry.space_group_name_H-M   'P 1'
#
loop_
_entity.id
_entity.type
_entity.pdbx_description
1 polymer ?
#
loop_
_entity_poly.entity_id
_entity_poly.type
_entity_poly.pdbx_seq_one_letter_code
_entity_poly.pdbx_strand_id
1 'polypeptide(L)'
;MDQQGKTVTGGTNQTFHDIGAKQVDIIAKDEKRAYTLAITSTASGKFLPMQQIWGGTTPRVLPDRDADGMDEAIRYGFDFTFAQGGKKGSHFSTFKTMKEWMKNIYAPYVKRTIEEDPDLDEDQKSILL
;
A
#
# COMPACT_ATOMS: atom_id res chain seq x y z
N MET A 1 -10.72 -2.68 -8.98
CA MET A 1 -9.68 -2.41 -7.97
C MET A 1 -10.37 -2.33 -6.63
N ASP A 2 -9.78 -2.88 -5.58
CA ASP A 2 -10.38 -2.85 -4.23
C ASP A 2 -9.38 -2.44 -3.15
N GLN A 3 -9.90 -1.97 -2.02
CA GLN A 3 -9.13 -1.51 -0.87
C GLN A 3 -9.51 -2.28 0.39
N GLN A 4 -8.54 -2.92 1.02
CA GLN A 4 -8.76 -3.66 2.25
C GLN A 4 -7.92 -3.09 3.39
N GLY A 5 -8.57 -2.71 4.50
CA GLY A 5 -7.88 -2.34 5.73
C GLY A 5 -7.21 -3.55 6.38
N LYS A 6 -5.95 -3.39 6.79
CA LYS A 6 -5.12 -4.39 7.46
C LYS A 6 -4.62 -3.85 8.78
N THR A 7 -4.99 -4.51 9.87
CA THR A 7 -4.47 -4.19 11.20
C THR A 7 -3.15 -4.89 11.41
N VAL A 8 -2.15 -4.15 11.88
CA VAL A 8 -0.86 -4.64 12.32
C VAL A 8 -0.91 -4.79 13.83
N THR A 9 -1.00 -6.04 14.30
CA THR A 9 -1.00 -6.36 15.73
C THR A 9 0.26 -7.10 16.09
N GLY A 10 0.95 -6.64 17.15
CA GLY A 10 2.03 -7.42 17.75
C GLY A 10 1.46 -8.70 18.36
N GLY A 11 2.11 -9.84 18.12
CA GLY A 11 1.74 -11.13 18.73
C GLY A 11 2.20 -11.29 20.19
N THR A 12 2.66 -10.21 20.83
CA THR A 12 3.24 -10.22 22.18
C THR A 12 2.45 -9.32 23.11
N ASN A 13 2.63 -9.49 24.42
CA ASN A 13 2.08 -8.58 25.45
C ASN A 13 2.89 -7.27 25.57
N GLN A 14 3.49 -6.81 24.46
CA GLN A 14 4.27 -5.57 24.42
C GLN A 14 3.48 -4.49 23.69
N THR A 15 3.63 -3.25 24.16
CA THR A 15 2.97 -2.06 23.61
C THR A 15 4.02 -1.08 23.08
N PHE A 16 3.64 -0.21 22.15
CA PHE A 16 4.45 0.91 21.69
C PHE A 16 4.25 2.19 22.53
N HIS A 17 3.58 2.07 23.68
CA HIS A 17 3.37 3.17 24.61
C HIS A 17 4.68 3.56 25.33
N ASP A 18 4.75 4.80 25.83
CA ASP A 18 5.86 5.30 26.64
C ASP A 18 6.18 4.38 27.82
N ILE A 19 7.48 4.13 28.02
CA ILE A 19 8.00 3.30 29.12
C ILE A 19 7.58 3.93 30.46
N GLY A 20 6.97 3.13 31.34
CA GLY A 20 6.50 3.57 32.65
C GLY A 20 5.06 4.10 32.69
N ALA A 21 4.35 4.10 31.57
CA ALA A 21 2.94 4.43 31.55
C ALA A 21 2.11 3.41 32.35
N LYS A 22 1.24 3.92 33.24
CA LYS A 22 0.35 3.10 34.08
C LYS A 22 -0.95 2.72 33.39
N GLN A 23 -1.35 3.53 32.41
CA GLN A 23 -2.50 3.28 31.56
C GLN A 23 -1.98 3.08 30.14
N VAL A 24 -2.15 1.87 29.64
CA VAL A 24 -1.74 1.49 28.30
C VAL A 24 -3.00 1.11 27.55
N ASP A 25 -3.23 1.81 26.44
CA ASP A 25 -4.29 1.48 25.50
C ASP A 25 -4.14 0.04 25.00
N ILE A 26 -5.24 -0.71 25.01
CA ILE A 26 -5.19 -2.11 24.58
C ILE A 26 -5.02 -2.13 23.06
N ILE A 27 -3.95 -2.78 22.59
CA ILE A 27 -3.68 -2.99 21.17
C ILE A 27 -4.92 -3.59 20.50
N ALA A 28 -5.31 -3.04 19.35
CA ALA A 28 -6.52 -3.36 18.57
C ALA A 28 -7.86 -2.83 19.12
N LYS A 29 -7.93 -2.38 20.38
CA LYS A 29 -9.14 -1.74 20.93
C LYS A 29 -9.09 -0.22 20.80
N ASP A 30 -7.97 0.39 21.20
CA ASP A 30 -7.81 1.85 21.27
C ASP A 30 -6.76 2.37 20.26
N GLU A 31 -5.59 1.71 20.13
CA GLU A 31 -4.61 1.99 19.08
C GLU A 31 -4.75 0.99 17.92
N LYS A 32 -5.26 1.46 16.77
CA LYS A 32 -5.30 0.69 15.52
C LYS A 32 -4.15 1.11 14.63
N ARG A 33 -3.01 0.42 14.75
CA ARG A 33 -1.99 0.48 13.69
C ARG A 33 -2.50 -0.32 12.52
N ALA A 34 -2.77 0.37 11.43
CA ALA A 34 -3.34 -0.23 10.24
C ALA A 34 -2.85 0.49 8.99
N TYR A 35 -2.85 -0.25 7.89
CA TYR A 35 -2.65 0.28 6.55
C TYR A 35 -3.80 -0.20 5.66
N THR A 36 -4.04 0.49 4.55
CA THR A 36 -4.92 -0.02 3.49
C THR A 36 -4.09 -0.67 2.42
N LEU A 37 -4.43 -1.92 2.07
CA LEU A 37 -3.86 -2.63 0.93
C LEU A 37 -4.75 -2.36 -0.29
N ALA A 38 -4.18 -1.74 -1.31
CA ALA A 38 -4.81 -1.54 -2.61
C ALA A 38 -4.43 -2.71 -3.53
N ILE A 39 -5.45 -3.46 -3.97
CA ILE A 39 -5.30 -4.69 -4.75
C ILE A 39 -6.01 -4.51 -6.09
N THR A 40 -5.33 -4.92 -7.16
CA THR A 40 -5.88 -4.91 -8.51
C THR A 40 -5.53 -6.19 -9.23
N SER A 41 -6.55 -6.82 -9.82
CA SER A 41 -6.40 -7.94 -10.75
C SER A 41 -6.72 -7.47 -12.16
N THR A 42 -6.14 -8.14 -13.14
CA THR A 42 -6.40 -7.95 -14.56
C THR A 42 -7.51 -8.89 -15.01
N ALA A 43 -8.17 -8.58 -16.14
CA ALA A 43 -9.14 -9.49 -16.75
C ALA A 43 -8.51 -10.83 -17.19
N SER A 44 -7.18 -10.85 -17.41
CA SER A 44 -6.40 -12.05 -17.71
C SER A 44 -6.04 -12.88 -16.46
N GLY A 45 -6.55 -12.53 -15.28
CA GLY A 45 -6.34 -13.27 -14.04
C GLY A 45 -4.97 -13.05 -13.37
N LYS A 46 -4.22 -12.03 -13.80
CA LYS A 46 -2.95 -11.64 -13.16
C LYS A 46 -3.23 -10.62 -12.05
N PHE A 47 -2.42 -10.64 -11.00
CA PHE A 47 -2.41 -9.56 -10.01
C PHE A 47 -1.35 -8.52 -10.38
N LEU A 48 -1.72 -7.25 -10.27
CA LEU A 48 -0.72 -6.18 -10.27
C LEU A 48 -0.02 -6.13 -8.90
N PRO A 49 1.20 -5.58 -8.84
CA PRO A 49 1.85 -5.30 -7.57
C PRO A 49 0.93 -4.52 -6.61
N MET A 50 1.10 -4.76 -5.33
CA MET A 50 0.23 -4.19 -4.30
C MET A 50 0.76 -2.84 -3.83
N GLN A 51 -0.16 -1.91 -3.53
CA GLN A 51 0.20 -0.67 -2.84
C GLN A 51 -0.28 -0.72 -1.38
N GLN A 52 0.62 -0.43 -0.44
CA GLN A 52 0.31 -0.26 0.97
C GLN A 52 0.22 1.21 1.31
N ILE A 53 -0.93 1.64 1.82
CA ILE A 53 -1.20 3.02 2.19
C ILE A 53 -1.22 3.12 3.71
N TRP A 54 -0.21 3.77 4.27
CA TRP A 54 -0.05 3.95 5.71
C TRP A 54 -0.65 5.28 6.18
N GLY A 55 -1.15 5.28 7.42
CA GLY A 55 -1.68 6.49 8.04
C GLY A 55 -0.57 7.46 8.44
N GLY A 56 -0.62 8.69 7.94
CA GLY A 56 0.34 9.72 8.29
C GLY A 56 0.62 10.73 7.18
N THR A 57 1.62 11.59 7.42
CA THR A 57 1.99 12.70 6.53
C THR A 57 3.45 12.70 6.13
N THR A 58 4.27 11.80 6.65
CA THR A 58 5.71 11.71 6.37
C THR A 58 6.12 10.26 6.13
N PRO A 59 7.24 10.00 5.43
CA PRO A 59 7.74 8.65 5.18
C PRO A 59 8.05 7.83 6.45
N ARG A 60 8.15 8.47 7.62
CA ARG A 60 8.43 7.80 8.90
C ARG A 60 7.34 6.81 9.32
N VAL A 61 6.15 6.89 8.73
CA VAL A 61 5.03 5.98 9.02
C VAL A 61 5.07 4.70 8.18
N LEU A 62 5.97 4.64 7.19
CA LEU A 62 6.17 3.45 6.37
C LEU A 62 6.98 2.40 7.14
N PRO A 63 6.94 1.12 6.72
CA PRO A 63 7.83 0.11 7.25
C PRO A 63 9.29 0.52 7.05
N ASP A 64 10.15 0.02 7.94
CA ASP A 64 11.58 0.27 7.84
C ASP A 64 12.12 -0.26 6.50
N ARG A 65 13.05 0.48 5.91
CA ARG A 65 13.70 0.11 4.65
C ARG A 65 14.57 -1.13 4.81
N ASP A 66 15.09 -1.35 6.00
CA ASP A 66 15.94 -2.50 6.33
C ASP A 66 15.12 -3.63 7.00
N ALA A 67 13.78 -3.55 6.99
CA ALA A 67 12.94 -4.60 7.53
C ALA A 67 13.07 -5.90 6.74
N ASP A 68 12.97 -7.03 7.45
CA ASP A 68 12.98 -8.36 6.83
C ASP A 68 11.95 -8.47 5.70
N GLY A 69 12.40 -8.88 4.51
CA GLY A 69 11.57 -9.03 3.32
C GLY A 69 11.29 -7.75 2.53
N MET A 70 11.80 -6.58 2.96
CA MET A 70 11.61 -5.32 2.22
C MET A 70 12.24 -5.37 0.82
N ASP A 71 13.46 -5.88 0.69
CA ASP A 71 14.14 -6.03 -0.61
C ASP A 71 13.35 -6.91 -1.59
N GLU A 72 12.75 -7.98 -1.07
CA GLU A 72 11.89 -8.86 -1.86
C GLU A 72 10.60 -8.16 -2.29
N ALA A 73 9.95 -7.43 -1.39
CA ALA A 73 8.74 -6.66 -1.70
C ALA A 73 9.01 -5.63 -2.79
N ILE A 74 10.12 -4.88 -2.70
CA ILE A 74 10.55 -3.91 -3.71
C ILE A 74 10.81 -4.60 -5.05
N ARG A 75 11.51 -5.74 -5.04
CA ARG A 75 11.78 -6.54 -6.25
C ARG A 75 10.50 -7.00 -6.95
N TYR A 76 9.45 -7.33 -6.19
CA TYR A 76 8.13 -7.67 -6.72
C TYR A 76 7.26 -6.45 -7.09
N GLY A 77 7.79 -5.23 -6.93
CA GLY A 77 7.13 -3.99 -7.33
C GLY A 77 6.11 -3.48 -6.32
N PHE A 78 6.16 -3.92 -5.06
CA PHE A 78 5.26 -3.41 -4.02
C PHE A 78 5.54 -1.92 -3.79
N ASP A 79 4.47 -1.13 -3.74
CA ASP A 79 4.55 0.31 -3.50
C ASP A 79 4.16 0.60 -2.05
N PHE A 80 5.01 1.34 -1.33
CA PHE A 80 4.75 1.77 0.03
C PHE A 80 4.56 3.27 0.06
N THR A 81 3.36 3.71 0.44
CA THR A 81 3.00 5.12 0.48
C THR A 81 2.22 5.46 1.73
N PHE A 82 2.00 6.76 1.96
CA PHE A 82 1.21 7.29 3.04
C PHE A 82 0.15 8.25 2.49
N ALA A 83 -1.01 8.28 3.16
CA ALA A 83 -2.22 8.94 2.67
C ALA A 83 -2.02 10.43 2.34
N GLN A 84 -1.22 11.16 3.12
CA GLN A 84 -0.93 12.61 3.00
C GLN A 84 -2.16 13.50 2.71
N GLY A 85 -2.58 14.29 3.69
CA GLY A 85 -3.72 15.22 3.52
C GLY A 85 -5.09 14.59 3.73
N GLY A 86 -5.16 13.34 4.19
CA GLY A 86 -6.39 12.76 4.74
C GLY A 86 -6.69 13.24 6.16
N LYS A 87 -7.86 12.87 6.70
CA LYS A 87 -8.18 13.04 8.14
C LYS A 87 -7.04 12.45 8.98
N LYS A 88 -6.66 13.11 10.08
CA LYS A 88 -5.59 12.63 11.00
C LYS A 88 -5.86 11.17 11.36
N GLY A 89 -4.89 10.29 11.08
CA GLY A 89 -4.99 8.84 11.31
C GLY A 89 -5.67 8.03 10.19
N SER A 90 -6.12 8.66 9.10
CA SER A 90 -6.64 7.95 7.92
C SER A 90 -5.52 7.27 7.16
N HIS A 91 -5.72 6.00 6.84
CA HIS A 91 -4.85 5.17 6.00
C HIS A 91 -5.52 4.75 4.69
N PHE A 92 -6.66 5.36 4.32
CA PHE A 92 -7.34 5.09 3.04
C PHE A 92 -6.67 5.83 1.87
N SER A 93 -6.94 5.35 0.66
CA SER A 93 -6.45 5.99 -0.56
C SER A 93 -6.92 7.43 -0.68
N THR A 94 -6.01 8.30 -1.10
CA THR A 94 -6.23 9.70 -1.42
C THR A 94 -5.89 9.94 -2.88
N PHE A 95 -6.17 11.15 -3.37
CA PHE A 95 -5.78 11.53 -4.72
C PHE A 95 -4.26 11.41 -4.96
N LYS A 96 -3.45 11.69 -3.93
CA LYS A 96 -1.99 11.56 -3.97
C LYS A 96 -1.56 10.10 -4.14
N THR A 97 -2.10 9.20 -3.33
CA THR A 97 -1.74 7.77 -3.40
C THR A 97 -2.24 7.12 -4.68
N MET A 98 -3.40 7.53 -5.20
CA MET A 98 -3.90 7.07 -6.50
C MET A 98 -3.03 7.52 -7.68
N LYS A 99 -2.47 8.74 -7.64
CA LYS A 99 -1.50 9.19 -8.65
C LYS A 99 -0.22 8.36 -8.61
N GLU A 100 0.28 8.09 -7.41
CA GLU A 100 1.45 7.24 -7.22
C GLU A 100 1.18 5.81 -7.71
N TRP A 101 0.02 5.24 -7.39
CA TRP A 101 -0.41 3.93 -7.86
C TRP A 101 -0.47 3.87 -9.40
N MET A 102 -1.08 4.89 -10.01
CA MET A 102 -1.17 5.00 -11.47
C MET A 102 0.23 5.03 -12.12
N LYS A 103 1.15 5.80 -11.55
CA LYS A 103 2.51 5.98 -12.07
C LYS A 103 3.40 4.77 -11.84
N ASN A 104 3.34 4.18 -10.65
CA ASN A 104 4.30 3.17 -10.19
C ASN A 104 3.84 1.74 -10.52
N ILE A 105 2.53 1.51 -10.66
CA ILE A 105 1.96 0.17 -10.83
C ILE A 105 1.22 0.04 -12.16
N TYR A 106 0.22 0.88 -12.40
CA TYR A 106 -0.67 0.70 -13.57
C TYR A 106 0.01 1.04 -14.90
N ALA A 107 0.61 2.21 -15.02
CA ALA A 107 1.24 2.64 -16.27
C ALA A 107 2.38 1.70 -16.74
N PRO A 108 3.28 1.22 -15.86
CA PRO A 108 4.28 0.23 -16.24
C PRO A 108 3.67 -1.12 -16.67
N TYR A 109 2.56 -1.54 -16.06
CA TYR A 109 1.85 -2.75 -16.50
C TYR A 109 1.27 -2.59 -17.91
N VAL A 110 0.55 -1.49 -18.18
CA VAL A 110 -0.05 -1.24 -19.49
C VAL A 110 1.03 -1.17 -20.56
N LYS A 111 2.08 -0.38 -20.31
CA LYS A 111 3.21 -0.25 -21.23
C LYS A 111 3.81 -1.61 -21.60
N ARG A 112 4.14 -2.41 -20.59
CA ARG A 112 4.68 -3.76 -20.79
C ARG A 112 3.71 -4.67 -21.54
N THR A 113 2.42 -4.59 -21.26
CA THR A 113 1.41 -5.41 -21.95
C THR A 113 1.37 -5.09 -23.44
N ILE A 114 1.48 -3.81 -23.81
CA ILE A 114 1.55 -3.37 -25.22
C ILE A 114 2.88 -3.81 -25.86
N GLU A 115 4.01 -3.68 -25.15
CA GLU A 115 5.32 -4.10 -25.68
C GLU A 115 5.46 -5.61 -25.88
N GLU A 116 4.77 -6.42 -25.07
CA GLU A 116 4.81 -7.89 -25.12
C GLU A 116 3.87 -8.51 -26.16
N ASP A 117 2.83 -7.78 -26.59
CA ASP A 117 1.81 -8.26 -27.52
C ASP A 117 1.90 -7.52 -28.86
N PRO A 118 2.46 -8.14 -29.91
CA PRO A 118 2.66 -7.49 -31.21
C PRO A 118 1.35 -7.17 -31.93
N ASP A 119 0.21 -7.69 -31.47
CA ASP A 119 -1.11 -7.42 -32.06
C ASP A 119 -1.75 -6.14 -31.47
N LEU A 120 -1.13 -5.51 -30.47
CA LEU A 120 -1.62 -4.27 -29.86
C LEU A 120 -0.94 -3.03 -30.45
N ASP A 121 -1.74 -2.00 -30.71
CA ASP A 121 -1.23 -0.69 -31.14
C ASP A 121 -0.49 0.02 -30.00
N GLU A 122 0.50 0.87 -30.33
CA GLU A 122 1.26 1.64 -29.34
C GLU A 122 0.38 2.53 -28.45
N ASP A 123 -0.76 3.00 -28.96
CA ASP A 123 -1.70 3.85 -28.23
C ASP A 123 -2.91 3.07 -27.68
N GLN A 124 -2.84 1.74 -27.66
CA GLN A 124 -3.88 0.84 -27.17
C GLN A 124 -4.44 1.30 -25.82
N LYS A 125 -5.77 1.43 -25.75
CA LYS A 125 -6.46 1.83 -24.53
C LYS A 125 -6.61 0.65 -23.58
N SER A 126 -6.56 0.95 -22.29
CA SER A 126 -6.77 0.00 -21.21
C SER A 126 -7.93 0.45 -20.33
N ILE A 127 -8.65 -0.51 -19.76
CA ILE A 127 -9.77 -0.25 -18.85
C ILE A 127 -9.34 -0.69 -17.45
N LEU A 128 -9.50 0.22 -16.50
CA LEU A 128 -9.38 -0.06 -15.08
C LEU A 128 -10.77 -0.26 -14.51
N LEU A 129 -11.06 -1.49 -14.08
CA LEU A 129 -12.25 -1.87 -13.32
C LEU A 129 -11.88 -1.95 -11.84
#